data_AF-A0A937TRD3-F1
#
_entry.id   AF-A0A937TRD3-F1
#
_cell.length_a   1.000
_cell.length_b   1.000
_cell.length_c   1.000
_cell.angle_alpha   90.00
_cell.angle_beta   90.00
_cell.angle_gamma   90.00
#
_symmetry.space_group_name_H-M   'P 1'
#
loop_
_entity.id
_entity.type
_entity.pdbx_description
1 polymer ?
#
loop_
_entity_poly.entity_id
_entity_poly.type
_entity_poly.pdbx_seq_one_letter_code
_entity_poly.pdbx_strand_id
1 'polypeptide(L)'
;MSARRAKPTATHDLPLPVRPAFRRSFLDFERGIRMGGLAPNERITQIIKMLLKDRHAQDFVIDKWGRGRYWQWICWLPRANRDAKPRSSGYNFSCAKFFVALDRDRRELQAGLQIERATVHRGRGPAREVTLRDDWDYHRLMANLRSGTPLARELRRLAVDEGFTVYVGNTPARRATFRGRGWRGPAAVRRALEAVPDDDWGWFQVYYPTPEKELDRMTGDEIVATVLAVFDEVTPAMNHVMTEPCLRTRSPRGRNGETP
;
A
#
# COMPACT_ATOMS: atom_id res chain seq x y z
N MET A 1 -37.41 -0.95 -22.02
CA MET A 1 -36.57 -2.14 -21.79
C MET A 1 -35.44 -1.74 -20.83
N SER A 2 -35.50 -2.27 -19.61
CA SER A 2 -34.72 -1.82 -18.44
C SER A 2 -33.41 -2.60 -18.32
N ALA A 3 -32.27 -1.92 -18.41
CA ALA A 3 -30.95 -2.52 -18.21
C ALA A 3 -30.54 -2.34 -16.73
N ARG A 4 -30.49 -3.46 -16.01
CA ARG A 4 -30.11 -3.57 -14.60
C ARG A 4 -28.74 -2.94 -14.32
N ARG A 5 -28.73 -1.91 -13.48
CA ARG A 5 -27.52 -1.38 -12.83
C ARG A 5 -27.09 -2.37 -11.75
N ALA A 6 -26.08 -3.18 -12.01
CA ALA A 6 -25.45 -3.99 -10.97
C ALA A 6 -24.65 -3.06 -10.05
N LYS A 7 -25.22 -2.73 -8.88
CA LYS A 7 -24.47 -2.18 -7.74
C LYS A 7 -23.41 -3.21 -7.34
N PRO A 8 -22.15 -2.83 -7.10
CA PRO A 8 -21.22 -3.71 -6.42
C PRO A 8 -21.77 -3.97 -5.02
N THR A 9 -22.13 -5.22 -4.78
CA THR A 9 -22.67 -5.73 -3.52
C THR A 9 -21.74 -5.34 -2.38
N ALA A 10 -22.28 -4.64 -1.39
CA ALA A 10 -21.64 -4.49 -0.10
C ALA A 10 -21.26 -5.90 0.40
N THR A 11 -19.97 -6.17 0.50
CA THR A 11 -19.51 -7.45 1.07
C THR A 11 -19.96 -7.47 2.51
N HIS A 12 -20.91 -8.35 2.79
CA HIS A 12 -21.50 -8.63 4.09
C HIS A 12 -20.44 -8.66 5.20
N ASP A 13 -20.77 -8.05 6.34
CA ASP A 13 -20.14 -8.34 7.62
C ASP A 13 -20.14 -9.86 7.84
N LEU A 14 -18.95 -10.45 7.84
CA LEU A 14 -18.77 -11.81 8.30
C LEU A 14 -18.68 -11.79 9.82
N PRO A 15 -19.46 -12.61 10.54
CA PRO A 15 -19.25 -12.78 11.96
C PRO A 15 -17.98 -13.64 12.17
N LEU A 16 -17.29 -13.38 13.28
CA LEU A 16 -16.58 -14.34 14.15
C LEU A 16 -15.04 -14.24 14.30
N PRO A 17 -14.54 -14.56 15.52
CA PRO A 17 -13.12 -14.64 15.86
C PRO A 17 -12.55 -15.97 15.34
N VAL A 18 -12.45 -16.12 14.02
CA VAL A 18 -11.77 -17.28 13.44
C VAL A 18 -10.30 -16.95 13.32
N ARG A 19 -9.46 -17.76 13.97
CA ARG A 19 -7.99 -17.61 13.91
C ARG A 19 -7.56 -17.55 12.43
N PRO A 20 -6.70 -16.58 12.06
CA PRO A 20 -6.07 -16.56 10.74
C PRO A 20 -5.45 -17.92 10.42
N ALA A 21 -5.67 -18.39 9.20
CA ALA A 21 -5.19 -19.67 8.68
C ALA A 21 -4.44 -19.47 7.35
N PHE A 22 -3.77 -18.31 7.21
CA PHE A 22 -2.92 -18.05 6.06
C PHE A 22 -1.80 -19.10 5.99
N ARG A 23 -1.30 -19.40 4.80
CA ARG A 23 -0.23 -20.39 4.59
C ARG A 23 0.80 -19.83 3.62
N ARG A 24 2.07 -20.14 3.86
CA ARG A 24 3.19 -19.81 2.96
C ARG A 24 2.92 -20.25 1.52
N SER A 25 2.29 -21.40 1.32
CA SER A 25 1.92 -21.94 0.00
C SER A 25 0.87 -21.12 -0.77
N PHE A 26 0.29 -20.09 -0.15
CA PHE A 26 -0.58 -19.14 -0.84
C PHE A 26 0.20 -18.00 -1.50
N LEU A 27 1.50 -17.87 -1.24
CA LEU A 27 2.41 -17.00 -1.99
C LEU A 27 3.13 -17.82 -3.06
N ASP A 28 2.63 -17.81 -4.29
CA ASP A 28 3.22 -18.54 -5.40
C ASP A 28 4.03 -17.55 -6.25
N PHE A 29 5.36 -17.65 -6.25
CA PHE A 29 6.24 -16.72 -6.97
C PHE A 29 6.20 -16.88 -8.48
N GLU A 30 5.52 -17.90 -9.01
CA GLU A 30 5.26 -18.03 -10.44
C GLU A 30 3.89 -17.42 -10.80
N ARG A 31 2.88 -17.68 -9.96
CA ARG A 31 1.46 -17.37 -10.27
C ARG A 31 0.92 -16.12 -9.58
N GLY A 32 1.41 -15.77 -8.40
CA GLY A 32 0.95 -14.67 -7.56
C GLY A 32 0.40 -15.11 -6.19
N ILE A 33 -0.30 -14.21 -5.52
CA ILE A 33 -0.97 -14.43 -4.25
C ILE A 33 -2.28 -15.17 -4.50
N ARG A 34 -2.41 -16.39 -3.97
CA ARG A 34 -3.62 -17.21 -4.10
C ARG A 34 -4.77 -16.59 -3.30
N MET A 35 -5.89 -16.40 -3.98
CA MET A 35 -7.13 -15.84 -3.43
C MET A 35 -8.37 -16.68 -3.75
N GLY A 36 -8.34 -17.44 -4.84
CA GLY A 36 -9.46 -18.28 -5.27
C GLY A 36 -9.51 -19.63 -4.55
N GLY A 37 -10.73 -20.07 -4.20
CA GLY A 37 -10.96 -21.37 -3.56
C GLY A 37 -10.42 -21.46 -2.13
N LEU A 38 -10.26 -20.32 -1.45
CA LEU A 38 -9.86 -20.22 -0.05
C LEU A 38 -11.05 -19.76 0.80
N ALA A 39 -11.13 -20.23 2.04
CA ALA A 39 -12.06 -19.73 3.06
C ALA A 39 -11.69 -18.29 3.48
N PRO A 40 -12.62 -17.51 4.05
CA PRO A 40 -12.34 -16.13 4.47
C PRO A 40 -11.14 -15.99 5.42
N ASN A 41 -11.01 -16.89 6.39
CA ASN A 41 -9.90 -16.91 7.37
C ASN A 41 -8.56 -17.36 6.77
N GLU A 42 -8.53 -17.85 5.53
CA GLU A 42 -7.31 -18.20 4.78
C GLU A 42 -6.88 -17.06 3.84
N ARG A 43 -7.77 -16.10 3.54
CA ARG A 43 -7.52 -15.03 2.58
C ARG A 43 -6.83 -13.86 3.25
N ILE A 44 -5.61 -13.54 2.79
CA ILE A 44 -4.84 -12.39 3.29
C ILE A 44 -5.64 -11.07 3.23
N THR A 45 -6.51 -10.88 2.22
CA THR A 45 -7.39 -9.70 2.12
C THR A 45 -8.27 -9.51 3.35
N GLN A 46 -8.94 -10.56 3.80
CA GLN A 46 -9.90 -10.50 4.91
C GLN A 46 -9.18 -10.48 6.25
N ILE A 47 -8.13 -11.30 6.40
CA ILE A 47 -7.29 -11.35 7.61
C ILE A 47 -6.71 -9.96 7.89
N ILE A 48 -6.02 -9.37 6.91
CA ILE A 48 -5.39 -8.06 7.08
C ILE A 48 -6.43 -6.96 7.26
N LYS A 49 -7.56 -7.00 6.52
CA LYS A 49 -8.64 -6.01 6.71
C LYS A 49 -9.15 -6.03 8.16
N MET A 50 -9.43 -7.21 8.70
CA MET A 50 -9.90 -7.36 10.09
C MET A 50 -8.88 -6.78 11.07
N LEU A 51 -7.60 -7.14 10.93
CA LEU A 51 -6.55 -6.70 11.85
C LEU A 51 -6.27 -5.19 11.74
N LEU A 52 -6.35 -4.61 10.54
CA LEU A 52 -6.28 -3.16 10.34
C LEU A 52 -7.49 -2.42 10.95
N LYS A 53 -8.70 -2.99 10.82
CA LYS A 53 -9.92 -2.42 11.44
C LYS A 53 -9.78 -2.32 12.95
N ASP A 54 -9.32 -3.40 13.58
CA ASP A 54 -9.06 -3.43 15.02
C ASP A 54 -7.99 -2.41 15.42
N ARG A 55 -6.84 -2.43 14.72
CA ARG A 55 -5.70 -1.56 15.02
C ARG A 55 -6.00 -0.07 14.90
N HIS A 56 -6.71 0.34 13.86
CA HIS A 56 -6.94 1.76 13.57
C HIS A 56 -8.36 2.24 13.90
N ALA A 57 -9.24 1.36 14.39
CA ALA A 57 -10.64 1.65 14.71
C ALA A 57 -11.43 2.32 13.58
N GLN A 58 -11.21 1.88 12.34
CA GLN A 58 -11.95 2.35 11.17
C GLN A 58 -12.02 1.27 10.09
N ASP A 59 -12.95 1.41 9.13
CA ASP A 59 -13.04 0.47 8.01
C ASP A 59 -11.99 0.73 6.91
N PHE A 60 -11.66 -0.34 6.18
CA PHE A 60 -10.74 -0.31 5.04
C PHE A 60 -11.41 -0.87 3.80
N VAL A 61 -11.15 -0.22 2.65
CA VAL A 61 -11.62 -0.71 1.35
C VAL A 61 -10.50 -1.53 0.72
N ILE A 62 -10.85 -2.72 0.24
CA ILE A 62 -9.92 -3.62 -0.43
C ILE A 62 -10.00 -3.36 -1.93
N ASP A 63 -8.85 -3.20 -2.57
CA ASP A 63 -8.71 -3.24 -4.02
C ASP A 63 -7.62 -4.25 -4.41
N LYS A 64 -7.61 -4.67 -5.68
CA LYS A 64 -6.62 -5.63 -6.16
C LYS A 64 -6.37 -5.52 -7.66
N TRP A 65 -5.23 -6.05 -8.06
CA TRP A 65 -4.91 -6.31 -9.45
C TRP A 65 -4.42 -7.75 -9.65
N GLY A 66 -5.03 -8.45 -10.59
CA GLY A 66 -4.83 -9.88 -10.81
C GLY A 66 -5.91 -10.51 -11.68
N ARG A 67 -5.79 -11.81 -11.95
CA ARG A 67 -6.78 -12.57 -12.72
C ARG A 67 -7.08 -13.92 -12.08
N GLY A 68 -8.36 -14.30 -12.07
CA GLY A 68 -8.79 -15.61 -11.58
C GLY A 68 -8.38 -15.86 -10.12
N ARG A 69 -7.71 -16.97 -9.89
CA ARG A 69 -7.36 -17.47 -8.54
C ARG A 69 -6.12 -16.81 -7.93
N TYR A 70 -5.28 -16.13 -8.72
CA TYR A 70 -4.00 -15.57 -8.27
C TYR A 70 -3.89 -14.09 -8.63
N TRP A 71 -3.55 -13.27 -7.64
CA TRP A 71 -3.42 -11.83 -7.79
C TRP A 71 -1.99 -11.37 -7.54
N GLN A 72 -1.57 -10.30 -8.21
CA GLN A 72 -0.18 -9.83 -8.11
C GLN A 72 -0.03 -8.72 -7.07
N TRP A 73 -1.10 -7.95 -6.86
CA TRP A 73 -1.10 -6.79 -5.99
C TRP A 73 -2.46 -6.65 -5.30
N ILE A 74 -2.42 -6.28 -4.02
CA ILE A 74 -3.59 -6.14 -3.14
C ILE A 74 -3.37 -4.90 -2.28
N CYS A 75 -4.41 -4.12 -2.02
CA CYS A 75 -4.32 -2.99 -1.10
C CYS A 75 -5.50 -2.86 -0.14
N TRP A 76 -5.25 -2.06 0.90
CA TRP A 76 -6.23 -1.61 1.88
C TRP A 76 -6.09 -0.10 2.05
N LEU A 77 -7.12 0.64 1.63
CA LEU A 77 -7.18 2.10 1.79
C LEU A 77 -8.10 2.47 2.96
N PRO A 78 -7.72 3.41 3.84
CA PRO A 78 -8.58 3.85 4.93
C PRO A 78 -9.83 4.53 4.39
N ARG A 79 -11.00 4.09 4.85
CA ARG A 79 -12.28 4.61 4.36
C ARG A 79 -12.44 6.10 4.67
N ALA A 80 -12.05 6.53 5.87
CA ALA A 80 -12.17 7.93 6.28
C ALA A 80 -11.42 8.87 5.32
N ASN A 81 -10.17 8.55 4.98
CA ASN A 81 -9.37 9.33 4.04
C ASN A 81 -9.96 9.36 2.62
N ARG A 82 -10.53 8.24 2.14
CA ARG A 82 -11.18 8.22 0.83
C ARG A 82 -12.45 9.07 0.83
N ASP A 83 -13.30 8.88 1.82
CA ASP A 83 -14.62 9.51 1.87
C ASP A 83 -14.52 11.02 2.16
N ALA A 84 -13.42 11.49 2.76
CA ALA A 84 -13.10 12.91 2.94
C ALA A 84 -12.80 13.68 1.63
N LYS A 85 -12.66 12.99 0.49
CA LYS A 85 -12.33 13.62 -0.80
C LYS A 85 -13.60 14.04 -1.56
N PRO A 86 -13.86 15.34 -1.72
CA PRO A 86 -15.13 15.82 -2.28
C PRO A 86 -15.31 15.47 -3.77
N ARG A 87 -14.22 15.29 -4.53
CA ARG A 87 -14.25 15.05 -5.98
C ARG A 87 -13.83 13.64 -6.36
N SER A 88 -12.92 13.03 -5.61
CA SER A 88 -12.28 11.76 -5.99
C SER A 88 -12.53 10.59 -5.03
N SER A 89 -13.49 10.70 -4.10
CA SER A 89 -13.91 9.59 -3.20
C SER A 89 -14.41 8.34 -3.94
N GLY A 90 -14.83 8.48 -5.21
CA GLY A 90 -15.21 7.35 -6.07
C GLY A 90 -14.03 6.57 -6.68
N TYR A 91 -12.79 7.03 -6.54
CA TYR A 91 -11.60 6.40 -7.13
C TYR A 91 -10.65 5.90 -6.05
N ASN A 92 -10.41 4.59 -5.97
CA ASN A 92 -9.46 4.04 -5.00
C ASN A 92 -8.01 4.48 -5.27
N PHE A 93 -7.68 4.82 -6.52
CA PHE A 93 -6.34 5.31 -6.92
C PHE A 93 -6.02 6.73 -6.42
N SER A 94 -7.02 7.48 -5.95
CA SER A 94 -6.79 8.83 -5.38
C SER A 94 -6.18 8.81 -3.98
N CYS A 95 -6.06 7.62 -3.38
CA CYS A 95 -5.75 7.44 -1.97
C CYS A 95 -4.38 6.82 -1.73
N ALA A 96 -3.70 7.29 -0.70
CA ALA A 96 -2.68 6.53 -0.01
C ALA A 96 -3.29 5.24 0.52
N LYS A 97 -2.58 4.13 0.33
CA LYS A 97 -3.03 2.79 0.74
C LYS A 97 -1.88 1.93 1.25
N PHE A 98 -2.21 1.02 2.16
CA PHE A 98 -1.34 -0.11 2.44
C PHE A 98 -1.43 -1.07 1.27
N PHE A 99 -0.32 -1.73 0.91
CA PHE A 99 -0.32 -2.72 -0.15
C PHE A 99 0.56 -3.91 0.17
N VAL A 100 0.24 -5.04 -0.48
CA VAL A 100 1.17 -6.16 -0.65
C VAL A 100 1.25 -6.53 -2.14
N ALA A 101 2.42 -6.94 -2.58
CA ALA A 101 2.66 -7.43 -3.92
C ALA A 101 3.72 -8.54 -3.92
N LEU A 102 3.65 -9.44 -4.91
CA LEU A 102 4.76 -10.35 -5.19
C LEU A 102 5.55 -9.83 -6.39
N ASP A 103 6.83 -9.54 -6.18
CA ASP A 103 7.78 -9.34 -7.26
C ASP A 103 8.38 -10.69 -7.62
N ARG A 104 8.02 -11.19 -8.81
CA ARG A 104 8.38 -12.53 -9.28
C ARG A 104 9.81 -12.58 -9.83
N ASP A 105 10.30 -11.47 -10.37
CA ASP A 105 11.66 -11.39 -10.91
C ASP A 105 12.66 -11.37 -9.77
N ARG A 106 12.35 -10.61 -8.71
CA ARG A 106 13.19 -10.50 -7.51
C ARG A 106 12.88 -11.55 -6.45
N ARG A 107 11.80 -12.33 -6.64
CA ARG A 107 11.30 -13.34 -5.71
C ARG A 107 11.18 -12.79 -4.28
N GLU A 108 10.44 -11.68 -4.14
CA GLU A 108 10.17 -11.02 -2.85
C GLU A 108 8.69 -10.66 -2.66
N LEU A 109 8.20 -10.77 -1.43
CA LEU A 109 6.96 -10.15 -0.99
C LEU A 109 7.27 -8.70 -0.62
N GLN A 110 6.60 -7.77 -1.28
CA GLN A 110 6.67 -6.35 -0.97
C GLN A 110 5.44 -5.98 -0.15
N ALA A 111 5.64 -5.39 1.02
CA ALA A 111 4.58 -4.81 1.82
C ALA A 111 4.91 -3.35 2.13
N GLY A 112 3.92 -2.46 2.16
CA GLY A 112 4.15 -1.08 2.56
C GLY A 112 3.05 -0.10 2.15
N LEU A 113 3.45 1.11 1.80
CA LEU A 113 2.60 2.23 1.39
C LEU A 113 2.69 2.46 -0.12
N GLN A 114 1.56 2.69 -0.78
CA GLN A 114 1.48 3.12 -2.17
C GLN A 114 0.60 4.36 -2.33
N ILE A 115 0.99 5.23 -3.26
CA ILE A 115 0.22 6.39 -3.74
C ILE A 115 0.36 6.43 -5.26
N GLU A 116 -0.75 6.52 -5.98
CA GLU A 116 -0.73 6.67 -7.43
C GLU A 116 -0.96 8.11 -7.87
N ARG A 117 -0.41 8.41 -9.04
CA ARG A 117 -0.70 9.56 -9.88
C ARG A 117 -1.38 9.05 -11.14
N ALA A 118 -2.63 9.44 -11.37
CA ALA A 118 -3.26 9.26 -12.67
C ALA A 118 -2.61 10.18 -13.72
N THR A 119 -3.04 10.04 -14.97
CA THR A 119 -2.60 10.92 -16.04
C THR A 119 -3.10 12.35 -15.79
N VAL A 120 -2.31 13.36 -16.13
CA VAL A 120 -2.69 14.78 -16.02
C VAL A 120 -3.66 15.14 -17.15
N HIS A 121 -3.40 14.61 -18.35
CA HIS A 121 -4.28 14.72 -19.50
C HIS A 121 -5.04 13.42 -19.74
N ARG A 122 -5.98 13.39 -20.70
CA ARG A 122 -6.59 12.13 -21.13
C ARG A 122 -5.49 11.18 -21.61
N GLY A 123 -5.26 10.11 -20.87
CA GLY A 123 -4.24 9.10 -21.18
C GLY A 123 -4.63 8.22 -22.36
N ARG A 124 -3.77 7.25 -22.68
CA ARG A 124 -4.07 6.18 -23.66
C ARG A 124 -4.68 4.96 -22.94
N GLY A 125 -5.53 4.18 -23.65
CA GLY A 125 -6.03 2.89 -23.15
C GLY A 125 -7.30 2.94 -22.26
N PRO A 126 -7.62 1.86 -21.51
CA PRO A 126 -8.89 1.71 -20.78
C PRO A 126 -9.07 2.69 -19.60
N ALA A 127 -7.97 3.23 -19.07
CA ALA A 127 -7.97 4.22 -17.99
C ALA A 127 -7.91 5.68 -18.50
N ARG A 128 -8.05 5.91 -19.81
CA ARG A 128 -7.98 7.22 -20.48
C ARG A 128 -8.89 8.31 -19.92
N GLU A 129 -9.92 7.91 -19.18
CA GLU A 129 -10.95 8.80 -18.64
C GLU A 129 -10.61 9.29 -17.22
N VAL A 130 -9.67 8.63 -16.54
CA VAL A 130 -9.28 9.00 -15.18
C VAL A 130 -8.10 9.96 -15.25
N THR A 131 -8.39 11.24 -15.01
CA THR A 131 -7.36 12.26 -14.85
C THR A 131 -7.14 12.56 -13.37
N LEU A 132 -5.90 12.93 -13.03
CA LEU A 132 -5.52 13.40 -11.70
C LEU A 132 -6.45 14.54 -11.26
N ARG A 133 -6.96 14.48 -10.03
CA ARG A 133 -7.81 15.53 -9.45
C ARG A 133 -7.10 16.18 -8.26
N ASP A 134 -7.41 17.45 -8.04
CA ASP A 134 -6.75 18.32 -7.04
C ASP A 134 -6.81 17.79 -5.59
N ASP A 135 -7.76 16.91 -5.27
CA ASP A 135 -7.96 16.32 -3.94
C ASP A 135 -7.32 14.94 -3.76
N TRP A 136 -6.48 14.49 -4.71
CA TRP A 136 -5.72 13.25 -4.59
C TRP A 136 -4.58 13.40 -3.58
N ASP A 137 -4.31 12.34 -2.82
CA ASP A 137 -3.21 12.31 -1.84
C ASP A 137 -1.84 12.52 -2.50
N TYR A 138 -1.74 12.27 -3.81
CA TYR A 138 -0.57 12.62 -4.61
C TYR A 138 -0.15 14.09 -4.45
N HIS A 139 -1.09 15.03 -4.44
CA HIS A 139 -0.73 16.45 -4.29
C HIS A 139 -0.15 16.75 -2.91
N ARG A 140 -0.64 16.07 -1.87
CA ARG A 140 -0.12 16.18 -0.50
C ARG A 140 1.24 15.51 -0.35
N LEU A 141 1.46 14.36 -1.00
CA LEU A 141 2.79 13.77 -1.16
C LEU A 141 3.76 14.79 -1.76
N MET A 142 3.42 15.36 -2.92
CA MET A 142 4.30 16.32 -3.61
C MET A 142 4.61 17.53 -2.74
N ALA A 143 3.62 18.08 -2.03
CA ALA A 143 3.82 19.20 -1.12
C ALA A 143 4.73 18.85 0.06
N ASN A 144 4.72 17.61 0.54
CA ASN A 144 5.51 17.19 1.71
C ASN A 144 6.90 16.62 1.37
N LEU A 145 7.21 16.37 0.09
CA LEU A 145 8.54 15.95 -0.36
C LEU A 145 9.55 17.12 -0.39
N ARG A 146 9.81 17.69 0.78
CA ARG A 146 10.78 18.77 1.01
C ARG A 146 11.61 18.46 2.25
N SER A 147 12.87 18.89 2.27
CA SER A 147 13.72 18.73 3.45
C SER A 147 13.08 19.40 4.67
N GLY A 148 13.29 18.81 5.86
CA GLY A 148 12.76 19.33 7.12
C GLY A 148 11.30 19.00 7.42
N THR A 149 10.54 18.43 6.46
CA THR A 149 9.16 17.99 6.74
C THR A 149 9.15 16.70 7.58
N PRO A 150 8.06 16.43 8.33
CA PRO A 150 7.87 15.15 8.99
C PRO A 150 7.98 13.96 8.02
N LEU A 151 7.35 14.06 6.83
CA LEU A 151 7.48 13.04 5.79
C LEU A 151 8.94 12.78 5.41
N ALA A 152 9.76 13.81 5.23
CA ALA A 152 11.17 13.63 4.88
C ALA A 152 11.96 12.89 5.96
N ARG A 153 11.64 13.10 7.24
CA ARG A 153 12.24 12.33 8.35
C ARG A 153 11.83 10.87 8.30
N GLU A 154 10.53 10.60 8.12
CA GLU A 154 10.03 9.22 8.01
C GLU A 154 10.62 8.48 6.81
N LEU A 155 10.68 9.11 5.63
CA LEU A 155 11.28 8.49 4.45
C LEU A 155 12.77 8.20 4.64
N ARG A 156 13.50 9.09 5.32
CA ARG A 156 14.91 8.84 5.65
C ARG A 156 15.04 7.65 6.60
N ARG A 157 14.28 7.65 7.71
CA ARG A 157 14.27 6.56 8.70
C ARG A 157 14.03 5.22 8.01
N LEU A 158 12.92 5.13 7.27
CA LEU A 158 12.53 3.92 6.55
C LEU A 158 13.62 3.49 5.55
N ALA A 159 14.06 4.40 4.68
CA ALA A 159 14.94 4.05 3.57
C ALA A 159 16.40 3.80 3.99
N VAL A 160 16.90 4.53 4.99
CA VAL A 160 18.32 4.50 5.38
C VAL A 160 18.55 3.58 6.57
N ASP A 161 17.69 3.67 7.58
CA ASP A 161 17.93 3.04 8.88
C ASP A 161 17.22 1.68 9.00
N GLU A 162 16.10 1.48 8.31
CA GLU A 162 15.23 0.31 8.48
C GLU A 162 15.08 -0.58 7.24
N GLY A 163 15.88 -0.33 6.20
CA GLY A 163 15.97 -1.23 5.04
C GLY A 163 14.80 -1.17 4.05
N PHE A 164 13.89 -0.21 4.20
CA PHE A 164 12.82 0.00 3.21
C PHE A 164 13.39 0.52 1.88
N THR A 165 12.63 0.29 0.83
CA THR A 165 12.88 0.84 -0.50
C THR A 165 11.83 1.89 -0.83
N VAL A 166 12.28 3.10 -1.16
CA VAL A 166 11.43 4.10 -1.82
C VAL A 166 11.52 3.88 -3.32
N TYR A 167 10.39 3.56 -3.94
CA TYR A 167 10.27 3.32 -5.36
C TYR A 167 9.40 4.40 -5.99
N VAL A 168 9.86 4.92 -7.13
CA VAL A 168 9.11 5.84 -7.98
C VAL A 168 9.15 5.33 -9.40
N GLY A 169 8.00 5.22 -10.05
CA GLY A 169 7.96 4.86 -11.47
C GLY A 169 6.61 4.33 -11.92
N ASN A 170 6.57 3.83 -13.14
CA ASN A 170 5.35 3.34 -13.78
C ASN A 170 5.52 1.98 -14.48
N THR A 171 6.76 1.61 -14.73
CA THR A 171 7.17 0.37 -15.38
C THR A 171 8.54 -0.02 -14.83
N PRO A 172 8.94 -1.30 -14.89
CA PRO A 172 10.28 -1.73 -14.50
C PRO A 172 11.41 -0.99 -15.22
N ALA A 173 11.19 -0.54 -16.46
CA ALA A 173 12.16 0.18 -17.27
C ALA A 173 12.28 1.69 -16.92
N ARG A 174 11.26 2.27 -16.29
CA ARG A 174 11.22 3.69 -15.89
C ARG A 174 10.98 3.80 -14.39
N ARG A 175 11.92 3.27 -13.62
CA ARG A 175 11.91 3.30 -12.15
C ARG A 175 13.15 3.98 -11.57
N ALA A 176 12.93 4.74 -10.50
CA ALA A 176 13.96 5.17 -9.58
C ALA A 176 13.76 4.46 -8.24
N THR A 177 14.85 4.03 -7.61
CA THR A 177 14.81 3.44 -6.28
C THR A 177 15.80 4.15 -5.37
N PHE A 178 15.42 4.35 -4.11
CA PHE A 178 16.22 5.02 -3.09
C PHE A 178 16.19 4.19 -1.81
N ARG A 179 17.37 3.74 -1.36
CA ARG A 179 17.56 2.98 -0.12
C ARG A 179 19.01 3.04 0.35
N GLY A 180 19.25 2.91 1.65
CA GLY A 180 20.57 2.91 2.29
C GLY A 180 21.46 4.06 1.79
N ARG A 181 22.69 3.71 1.36
CA ARG A 181 23.65 4.66 0.76
C ARG A 181 23.17 5.32 -0.55
N GLY A 182 22.16 4.74 -1.21
CA GLY A 182 21.54 5.30 -2.41
C GLY A 182 20.44 6.34 -2.11
N TRP A 183 20.15 6.63 -0.84
CA TRP A 183 19.21 7.69 -0.46
C TRP A 183 19.74 9.08 -0.85
N ARG A 184 18.97 9.82 -1.66
CA ARG A 184 19.33 11.16 -2.16
C ARG A 184 18.41 12.28 -1.63
N GLY A 185 17.61 11.98 -0.61
CA GLY A 185 16.70 12.93 0.01
C GLY A 185 15.35 13.09 -0.72
N PRO A 186 14.39 13.77 -0.06
CA PRO A 186 13.03 13.93 -0.58
C PRO A 186 12.96 14.72 -1.90
N ALA A 187 13.88 15.65 -2.14
CA ALA A 187 13.93 16.40 -3.39
C ALA A 187 14.26 15.50 -4.60
N ALA A 188 15.09 14.46 -4.43
CA ALA A 188 15.37 13.51 -5.50
C ALA A 188 14.16 12.62 -5.81
N VAL A 189 13.42 12.20 -4.76
CA VAL A 189 12.15 11.48 -4.90
C VAL A 189 11.12 12.34 -5.65
N ARG A 190 10.98 13.61 -5.27
CA ARG A 190 10.09 14.56 -5.93
C ARG A 190 10.42 14.71 -7.42
N ARG A 191 11.69 14.93 -7.76
CA ARG A 191 12.13 15.02 -9.16
C ARG A 191 11.84 13.75 -9.95
N ALA A 192 11.98 12.58 -9.33
CA ALA A 192 11.63 11.32 -9.99
C ALA A 192 10.13 11.21 -10.29
N LEU A 193 9.26 11.74 -9.40
CA LEU A 193 7.81 11.78 -9.64
C LEU A 193 7.43 12.79 -10.72
N GLU A 194 8.09 13.96 -10.75
CA GLU A 194 7.91 14.98 -11.79
C GLU A 194 8.39 14.50 -13.17
N ALA A 195 9.34 13.56 -13.22
CA ALA A 195 9.82 12.97 -14.46
C ALA A 195 8.87 11.92 -15.09
N VAL A 196 7.79 11.54 -14.39
CA VAL A 196 6.77 10.66 -14.95
C VAL A 196 5.96 11.43 -16.00
N PRO A 197 5.90 10.96 -17.27
CA PRO A 197 5.19 11.68 -18.34
C PRO A 197 3.72 11.92 -18.01
N ASP A 198 3.20 13.09 -18.32
CA ASP A 198 1.83 13.51 -17.97
C ASP A 198 0.71 12.67 -18.58
N ASP A 199 0.98 11.96 -19.66
CA ASP A 199 0.06 11.02 -20.29
C ASP A 199 0.17 9.57 -19.76
N ASP A 200 1.00 9.36 -18.73
CA ASP A 200 1.25 8.06 -18.11
C ASP A 200 0.91 8.05 -16.61
N TRP A 201 0.63 6.86 -16.09
CA TRP A 201 0.45 6.67 -14.65
C TRP A 201 1.79 6.76 -13.94
N GLY A 202 1.78 7.16 -12.67
CA GLY A 202 2.97 7.18 -11.81
C GLY A 202 2.67 6.57 -10.46
N TRP A 203 3.63 5.86 -9.88
CA TRP A 203 3.50 5.22 -8.57
C TRP A 203 4.63 5.69 -7.66
N PHE A 204 4.24 6.08 -6.46
CA PHE A 204 5.14 6.23 -5.32
C PHE A 204 4.88 5.06 -4.37
N GLN A 205 5.93 4.35 -3.99
CA GLN A 205 5.85 3.28 -3.01
C GLN A 205 6.97 3.41 -1.98
N VAL A 206 6.67 3.04 -0.74
CA VAL A 206 7.66 2.77 0.30
C VAL A 206 7.36 1.38 0.81
N TYR A 207 8.28 0.44 0.60
CA TYR A 207 8.02 -0.96 0.95
C TYR A 207 9.24 -1.64 1.58
N TYR A 208 8.96 -2.61 2.43
CA TYR A 208 9.96 -3.56 2.90
C TYR A 208 9.93 -4.80 1.99
N PRO A 209 11.07 -5.17 1.37
CA PRO A 209 11.16 -6.42 0.60
C PRO A 209 11.48 -7.60 1.52
N THR A 210 10.57 -8.57 1.62
CA THR A 210 10.81 -9.85 2.29
C THR A 210 11.14 -10.91 1.24
N PRO A 211 12.39 -11.38 1.13
CA PRO A 211 12.79 -12.36 0.11
C PRO A 211 12.09 -13.71 0.31
N GLU A 212 11.87 -14.45 -0.78
CA GLU A 212 11.25 -15.77 -0.74
C GLU A 212 11.94 -16.72 0.24
N LYS A 213 13.27 -16.75 0.24
CA LYS A 213 14.07 -17.60 1.14
C LYS A 213 13.81 -17.32 2.62
N GLU A 214 13.41 -16.10 2.96
CA GLU A 214 13.01 -15.73 4.32
C GLU A 214 11.59 -16.22 4.59
N LEU A 215 10.67 -16.00 3.65
CA LEU A 215 9.28 -16.47 3.73
C LEU A 215 9.18 -17.99 3.86
N ASP A 216 10.07 -18.75 3.22
CA ASP A 216 10.12 -20.22 3.29
C ASP A 216 10.34 -20.76 4.71
N ARG A 217 10.89 -19.92 5.60
CA ARG A 217 11.12 -20.24 7.00
C ARG A 217 9.99 -19.74 7.91
N MET A 218 9.00 -19.04 7.36
CA MET A 218 7.90 -18.46 8.10
C MET A 218 6.63 -19.32 7.97
N THR A 219 5.95 -19.47 9.09
CA THR A 219 4.54 -19.87 9.15
C THR A 219 3.66 -18.78 8.53
N GLY A 220 2.41 -19.12 8.20
CA GLY A 220 1.48 -18.11 7.70
C GLY A 220 1.14 -17.01 8.72
N ASP A 221 1.13 -17.35 10.02
CA ASP A 221 0.94 -16.37 11.11
C ASP A 221 2.10 -15.36 11.15
N GLU A 222 3.35 -15.83 11.01
CA GLU A 222 4.54 -14.97 10.96
C GLU A 222 4.54 -14.08 9.72
N ILE A 223 4.09 -14.57 8.56
CA ILE A 223 3.95 -13.74 7.35
C ILE A 223 2.94 -12.62 7.58
N VAL A 224 1.76 -12.94 8.13
CA VAL A 224 0.73 -11.93 8.44
C VAL A 224 1.24 -10.91 9.45
N ALA A 225 1.92 -11.36 10.51
CA ALA A 225 2.51 -10.50 11.52
C ALA A 225 3.59 -9.58 10.91
N THR A 226 4.41 -10.10 10.00
CA THR A 226 5.45 -9.33 9.29
C THR A 226 4.81 -8.23 8.43
N VAL A 227 3.79 -8.56 7.64
CA VAL A 227 3.05 -7.56 6.84
C VAL A 227 2.47 -6.45 7.72
N LEU A 228 1.87 -6.82 8.85
CA LEU A 228 1.32 -5.85 9.80
C LEU A 228 2.38 -5.00 10.50
N ALA A 229 3.54 -5.55 10.81
CA ALA A 229 4.66 -4.79 11.37
C ALA A 229 5.16 -3.76 10.35
N VAL A 230 5.28 -4.15 9.08
CA VAL A 230 5.65 -3.25 7.98
C VAL A 230 4.62 -2.12 7.83
N PHE A 231 3.32 -2.41 7.95
CA PHE A 231 2.27 -1.39 7.94
C PHE A 231 2.35 -0.42 9.12
N ASP A 232 2.70 -0.90 10.31
CA ASP A 232 2.93 -0.02 11.46
C ASP A 232 4.07 0.97 11.17
N GLU A 233 5.16 0.51 10.56
CA GLU A 233 6.32 1.36 10.27
C GLU A 233 6.03 2.43 9.22
N VAL A 234 5.23 2.13 8.19
CA VAL A 234 4.87 3.13 7.15
C VAL A 234 3.69 4.03 7.56
N THR A 235 2.98 3.72 8.65
CA THR A 235 1.80 4.48 9.10
C THR A 235 2.08 5.97 9.33
N PRO A 236 3.18 6.39 10.02
CA PRO A 236 3.50 7.81 10.17
C PRO A 236 3.68 8.53 8.83
N ALA A 237 4.44 7.93 7.89
CA ALA A 237 4.62 8.49 6.55
C ALA A 237 3.29 8.60 5.79
N MET A 238 2.43 7.59 5.92
CA MET A 238 1.13 7.52 5.28
C MET A 238 0.17 8.61 5.81
N ASN A 239 0.18 8.91 7.11
CA ASN A 239 -0.63 10.00 7.66
C ASN A 239 -0.22 11.38 7.12
N HIS A 240 1.07 11.62 6.84
CA HIS A 240 1.56 12.90 6.34
C HIS A 240 1.13 13.23 4.90
N VAL A 241 0.58 12.26 4.17
CA VAL A 241 0.19 12.41 2.76
C VAL A 241 -1.33 12.29 2.55
N MET A 242 -2.09 12.01 3.61
CA MET A 242 -3.54 11.86 3.53
C MET A 242 -4.29 13.19 3.52
N THR A 243 -5.43 13.19 2.84
CA THR A 243 -6.45 14.21 3.01
C THR A 243 -6.95 14.28 4.45
N GLU A 244 -7.32 13.14 5.02
CA GLU A 244 -7.70 12.98 6.42
C GLU A 244 -6.75 11.99 7.11
N PRO A 245 -5.76 12.48 7.89
CA PRO A 245 -4.88 11.61 8.67
C PRO A 245 -5.69 10.86 9.73
N CYS A 246 -5.90 9.57 9.51
CA CYS A 246 -6.88 8.79 10.28
C CYS A 246 -6.28 7.49 10.85
N LEU A 247 -5.00 7.21 10.59
CA LEU A 247 -4.36 6.01 11.11
C LEU A 247 -3.74 6.28 12.48
N ARG A 248 -4.03 5.41 13.44
CA ARG A 248 -3.34 5.43 14.75
C ARG A 248 -1.86 5.11 14.57
N THR A 249 -0.99 6.02 15.00
CA THR A 249 0.45 5.76 15.11
C THR A 249 0.74 5.01 16.40
N ARG A 250 1.68 4.08 16.36
CA ARG A 250 2.17 3.43 17.57
C ARG A 250 2.88 4.49 18.41
N SER A 251 2.56 4.58 19.71
CA SER A 251 3.39 5.39 20.61
C SER A 251 4.84 4.95 20.48
N PRO A 252 5.82 5.86 20.44
CA PRO A 252 7.23 5.49 20.46
C PRO A 252 7.41 4.53 21.63
N ARG A 253 7.98 3.35 21.40
CA ARG A 253 8.28 2.42 22.50
C ARG A 253 9.06 3.23 23.54
N GLY A 254 8.49 3.38 24.73
CA GLY A 254 9.21 3.95 25.86
C GLY A 254 10.53 3.21 25.97
N ARG A 255 11.63 3.96 26.09
CA ARG A 255 12.88 3.41 26.61
C ARG A 255 12.62 3.02 28.07
N ASN A 256 11.96 1.90 28.31
CA ASN A 256 11.90 1.31 29.62
C ASN A 256 13.19 0.49 29.80
N GLY A 257 14.28 1.23 29.99
CA GLY A 257 15.27 0.79 30.96
C GLY A 257 14.77 1.33 32.29
N GLU A 258 14.18 0.44 33.09
CA GLU A 258 14.14 0.56 34.55
C GLU A 258 13.55 -0.75 35.10
N THR A 259 14.46 -1.57 35.63
CA THR A 259 14.22 -2.62 36.64
C THR A 259 14.53 -1.96 37.98
N PRO A 260 13.78 -2.26 39.05
CA PRO A 260 14.14 -3.39 39.90
C PRO A 260 13.08 -4.50 39.92
#